data_AF-A0A9D0KWA7-F1
#
_entry.id   AF-A0A9D0KWA7-F1
#
_cell.length_a   1.000
_cell.length_b   1.000
_cell.length_c   1.000
_cell.angle_alpha   90.00
_cell.angle_beta   90.00
_cell.angle_gamma   90.00
#
_symmetry.space_group_name_H-M   'P 1'
#
loop_
_entity.id
_entity.type
_entity.pdbx_description
1 polymer ?
#
loop_
_entity_poly.entity_id
_entity_poly.type
_entity_poly.pdbx_seq_one_letter_code
_entity_poly.pdbx_strand_id
1 'polypeptide(L)'
;MERLIEKAEILMEALPFITKFRGKTFVIKYGGNAMAKADLKAAFAQDILMLKYIGINPVIVHGGGPQIGEVLKSMGLESRFVGGLRV
;
A
#
# COMPACT_ATOMS: atom_id res chain seq x y z
N MET A 1 30.40 7.88 11.59
CA MET A 1 30.71 6.46 11.32
C MET A 1 29.63 5.56 11.90
N GLU A 2 29.22 5.78 13.15
CA GLU A 2 28.13 5.05 13.84
C GLU A 2 26.84 4.91 13.03
N ARG A 3 26.28 6.00 12.47
CA ARG A 3 25.05 5.93 11.65
C ARG A 3 25.16 5.02 10.42
N LEU A 4 26.36 4.83 9.86
CA LEU A 4 26.57 3.94 8.72
C LEU A 4 26.62 2.47 9.17
N ILE A 5 27.20 2.22 10.35
CA ILE A 5 27.24 0.89 10.98
C ILE A 5 25.82 0.46 11.33
N GLU A 6 25.05 1.32 11.99
CA GLU A 6 23.63 1.07 12.33
C GLU A 6 22.79 0.73 11.09
N LYS A 7 22.95 1.50 10.00
CA LYS A 7 22.26 1.19 8.73
C LYS A 7 22.67 -0.16 8.14
N ALA A 8 23.95 -0.52 8.23
CA ALA A 8 24.44 -1.80 7.74
C ALA A 8 23.87 -2.96 8.57
N GLU A 9 23.81 -2.82 9.89
CA GLU A 9 23.21 -3.81 10.80
C GLU A 9 21.73 -4.04 10.48
N ILE A 10 20.94 -2.97 10.33
CA ILE A 10 19.52 -3.06 9.94
C ILE A 10 19.35 -3.80 8.60
N LEU A 11 20.21 -3.50 7.61
CA LEU A 11 20.14 -4.19 6.32
C LEU A 11 20.53 -5.67 6.44
N MET A 12 21.53 -6.00 7.26
CA MET A 12 21.93 -7.38 7.53
C MET A 12 20.81 -8.20 8.18
N GLU A 13 20.06 -7.60 9.10
CA GLU A 13 18.88 -8.22 9.72
C GLU A 13 17.74 -8.43 8.72
N ALA A 14 17.61 -7.56 7.72
CA ALA A 14 16.56 -7.67 6.69
C ALA A 14 16.88 -8.72 5.60
N LEU A 15 18.17 -9.01 5.33
CA LEU A 15 18.61 -9.93 4.26
C LEU A 15 17.94 -11.32 4.29
N PRO A 16 17.78 -12.00 5.45
CA PRO A 16 17.07 -13.28 5.51
C PRO A 16 15.62 -13.20 5.01
N PHE A 17 14.92 -12.09 5.26
CA PHE A 17 13.56 -11.89 4.77
C PHE A 17 13.53 -11.64 3.26
N ILE A 18 14.47 -10.81 2.76
CA ILE A 18 14.61 -10.53 1.33
C ILE A 18 14.82 -11.83 0.55
N THR A 19 15.77 -12.65 0.99
CA THR A 19 16.08 -13.93 0.33
C THR A 19 14.92 -14.92 0.42
N LYS A 20 14.26 -15.02 1.58
CA LYS A 20 13.09 -15.89 1.79
C LYS A 20 11.92 -15.58 0.85
N PHE A 21 11.67 -14.29 0.59
CA PHE A 21 10.52 -13.86 -0.21
C PHE A 21 10.85 -13.51 -1.66
N ARG A 22 12.12 -13.60 -2.06
CA ARG A 22 12.53 -13.38 -3.45
C ARG A 22 11.74 -14.26 -4.42
N GLY A 23 11.21 -13.67 -5.47
CA GLY A 23 10.37 -14.30 -6.48
C GLY A 23 8.94 -14.61 -6.02
N LYS A 24 8.59 -14.44 -4.74
CA LYS A 24 7.23 -14.67 -4.22
C LYS A 24 6.30 -13.52 -4.58
N THR A 25 5.01 -13.83 -4.66
CA THR A 25 3.96 -12.85 -4.94
C THR A 25 3.28 -12.40 -3.66
N PHE A 26 3.20 -11.09 -3.45
CA PHE A 26 2.51 -10.49 -2.31
C PHE A 26 1.26 -9.78 -2.82
N VAL A 27 0.08 -10.26 -2.42
CA VAL A 27 -1.19 -9.58 -2.72
C VAL A 27 -1.51 -8.60 -1.60
N ILE A 28 -1.53 -7.31 -1.94
CA ILE A 28 -1.60 -6.22 -0.97
C ILE A 28 -2.90 -5.44 -1.20
N LYS A 29 -3.80 -5.49 -0.21
CA LYS A 29 -5.01 -4.67 -0.23
C LYS A 29 -4.68 -3.25 0.21
N TYR A 30 -4.71 -2.31 -0.72
CA TYR A 30 -4.53 -0.89 -0.47
C TYR A 30 -5.88 -0.16 -0.37
N GLY A 31 -6.25 0.37 0.78
CA GLY A 31 -7.60 0.94 0.96
C GLY A 31 -7.75 1.81 2.19
N GLY A 32 -8.91 2.48 2.29
CA GLY A 32 -9.30 3.25 3.46
C GLY A 32 -8.45 4.50 3.67
N ASN A 33 -8.11 4.78 4.94
CA ASN A 33 -7.41 5.99 5.38
C ASN A 33 -6.03 6.19 4.73
N ALA A 34 -5.35 5.10 4.34
CA ALA A 34 -4.07 5.16 3.65
C ALA A 34 -4.16 5.78 2.23
N MET A 35 -5.37 5.84 1.65
CA MET A 35 -5.66 6.50 0.37
C MET A 35 -6.13 7.96 0.53
N ALA A 36 -6.24 8.47 1.76
CA ALA A 36 -6.78 9.82 1.98
C ALA A 36 -5.69 10.89 1.88
N LYS A 37 -4.52 10.65 2.49
CA LYS A 37 -3.43 11.64 2.55
C LYS A 37 -2.36 11.39 1.48
N ALA A 38 -1.83 12.47 0.92
CA ALA A 38 -0.87 12.40 -0.20
C ALA A 38 0.50 11.83 0.21
N ASP A 39 0.95 12.14 1.43
CA ASP A 39 2.17 11.58 2.04
C ASP A 39 2.08 10.06 2.19
N LEU A 40 0.94 9.54 2.67
CA LEU A 40 0.72 8.10 2.81
C LEU A 40 0.64 7.38 1.45
N LYS A 41 0.07 8.02 0.42
CA LYS A 41 0.09 7.49 -0.95
C LYS A 41 1.52 7.36 -1.48
N ALA A 42 2.33 8.40 -1.29
CA ALA A 42 3.71 8.43 -1.76
C ALA A 42 4.56 7.38 -1.02
N ALA A 43 4.43 7.29 0.31
CA ALA A 43 5.11 6.28 1.12
C ALA A 43 4.73 4.86 0.67
N PHE A 44 3.43 4.58 0.50
CA PHE A 44 2.98 3.28 0.00
C PHE A 44 3.56 2.94 -1.37
N ALA A 45 3.60 3.91 -2.30
CA ALA A 45 4.22 3.69 -3.61
C ALA A 45 5.73 3.39 -3.51
N GLN A 46 6.45 4.05 -2.60
CA GLN A 46 7.86 3.77 -2.32
C GLN A 46 8.08 2.37 -1.77
N ASP A 47 7.21 1.91 -0.86
CA ASP A 47 7.29 0.55 -0.30
C ASP A 47 7.05 -0.51 -1.38
N ILE A 48 6.05 -0.33 -2.24
CA ILE A 48 5.80 -1.22 -3.39
C ILE A 48 7.02 -1.28 -4.32
N LEU A 49 7.63 -0.12 -4.60
CA LEU A 49 8.82 -0.06 -5.44
C LEU A 49 9.99 -0.81 -4.80
N MET A 50 10.21 -0.62 -3.50
CA MET A 50 11.23 -1.34 -2.73
C MET A 50 11.01 -2.84 -2.82
N LEU A 51 9.79 -3.33 -2.57
CA LEU A 51 9.44 -4.74 -2.70
C LEU A 51 9.80 -5.28 -4.09
N LYS A 52 9.50 -4.53 -5.15
CA LYS A 52 9.85 -4.93 -6.52
C LYS A 52 11.36 -4.98 -6.74
N TYR A 53 12.11 -4.00 -6.25
CA TYR A 53 13.57 -3.94 -6.38
C TYR A 53 14.29 -5.07 -5.65
N ILE A 54 13.79 -5.49 -4.48
CA ILE A 54 14.37 -6.64 -3.75
C ILE A 54 13.91 -8.00 -4.32
N GLY A 55 13.11 -7.99 -5.38
CA GLY A 55 12.71 -9.19 -6.13
C GLY A 55 11.42 -9.84 -5.67
N ILE A 56 10.61 -9.17 -4.84
CA ILE A 56 9.23 -9.59 -4.54
C ILE A 56 8.32 -9.11 -5.67
N ASN A 57 7.26 -9.86 -5.97
CA ASN A 57 6.27 -9.52 -6.99
C ASN A 57 4.99 -8.97 -6.31
N PRO A 58 4.90 -7.66 -6.05
CA PRO A 58 3.69 -7.08 -5.47
C PRO A 58 2.53 -7.07 -6.47
N VAL A 59 1.33 -7.42 -5.99
CA VAL A 59 0.05 -7.29 -6.69
C VAL A 59 -0.87 -6.47 -5.81
N ILE A 60 -1.34 -5.32 -6.31
CA ILE A 60 -2.10 -4.37 -5.51
C ILE A 60 -3.59 -4.51 -5.83
N VAL A 61 -4.41 -4.62 -4.79
CA VAL A 61 -5.87 -4.54 -4.89
C VAL A 61 -6.32 -3.26 -4.19
N HIS A 62 -6.95 -2.31 -4.89
CA HIS A 62 -7.34 -1.05 -4.28
C HIS A 62 -8.86 -0.88 -4.08
N GLY A 63 -9.23 0.05 -3.20
CA GLY A 63 -10.63 0.50 -3.06
C GLY A 63 -10.87 1.82 -3.81
N GLY A 64 -12.04 2.43 -3.60
CA GLY A 64 -12.37 3.75 -4.17
C GLY A 64 -13.62 4.38 -3.59
N GLY A 65 -14.04 3.95 -2.40
CA GLY A 65 -15.33 4.33 -1.80
C GLY A 65 -15.56 5.85 -1.71
N PRO A 66 -14.61 6.64 -1.19
CA PRO A 66 -14.73 8.09 -1.12
C PRO A 66 -14.89 8.75 -2.50
N GLN A 67 -14.06 8.38 -3.48
CA GLN A 67 -14.09 8.95 -4.83
C GLN A 67 -15.40 8.62 -5.55
N ILE A 68 -15.95 7.41 -5.37
CA ILE A 68 -17.27 7.06 -5.88
C ILE A 68 -18.34 7.95 -5.23
N GLY A 69 -18.24 8.20 -3.92
CA GLY A 69 -19.18 9.07 -3.21
C GLY A 69 -19.17 10.52 -3.71
N GLU A 70 -18.00 11.06 -4.01
CA GLU A 70 -17.86 12.41 -4.57
C GLU A 70 -18.55 12.54 -5.93
N VAL A 71 -18.38 11.55 -6.81
CA VAL A 71 -19.03 11.53 -8.13
C VAL A 71 -20.54 11.37 -8.02
N LEU A 72 -21.02 10.46 -7.16
CA LEU A 72 -22.47 10.31 -6.97
C LEU A 72 -23.11 11.59 -6.44
N LYS A 73 -22.45 12.26 -5.49
CA LYS A 73 -22.92 13.54 -4.95
C LYS A 73 -22.98 14.63 -6.02
N SER A 74 -22.00 14.71 -6.93
CA SER A 74 -22.04 15.70 -8.02
C SER A 74 -23.16 15.44 -9.03
N MET A 75 -23.65 14.20 -9.11
CA MET A 75 -24.80 13.80 -9.92
C MET A 75 -26.15 13.93 -9.17
N GLY A 76 -26.14 14.39 -7.91
CA GLY A 76 -27.35 14.46 -7.08
C GLY A 76 -27.87 13.10 -6.60
N LEU A 77 -27.04 12.06 -6.66
CA LEU A 77 -27.38 10.70 -6.23
C LEU A 77 -26.90 10.47 -4.79
N GLU A 78 -27.81 10.02 -3.92
CA GLU A 78 -27.45 9.61 -2.56
C GLU A 78 -26.90 8.18 -2.55
N SER A 79 -25.74 8.01 -1.91
CA SER A 79 -25.20 6.67 -1.67
C SER A 79 -25.84 6.05 -0.44
N ARG A 80 -26.30 4.79 -0.58
CA ARG A 80 -26.81 4.00 0.54
C ARG A 80 -25.85 2.87 0.87
N PHE A 81 -25.84 2.46 2.13
CA PHE A 81 -25.04 1.34 2.60
C PHE A 81 -25.87 0.43 3.50
N VAL A 82 -25.78 -0.87 3.29
CA VAL A 82 -26.43 -1.90 4.11
C VAL A 82 -25.37 -2.95 4.44
N GLY A 83 -25.13 -3.18 5.73
CA GLY A 83 -24.12 -4.15 6.18
C GLY A 83 -22.69 -3.83 5.73
N GLY A 84 -22.36 -2.55 5.51
CA GLY A 84 -21.03 -2.14 5.04
C GLY A 84 -20.81 -2.27 3.52
N LEU A 85 -21.83 -2.70 2.77
CA LEU A 85 -21.82 -2.75 1.30
C LEU A 85 -22.68 -1.63 0.73
N ARG A 86 -22.22 -1.01 -0.37
CA ARG A 86 -22.99 0.02 -1.07
C ARG A 86 -24.15 -0.62 -1.85
N VAL A 87 -25.31 0.02 -1.82
CA VAL A 87 -26.52 -0.37 -2.59
C VAL A 87 -27.14 0.83 -3.29
#